data_AF-A0A933SZE4-F1
#
_entry.id   AF-A0A933SZE4-F1
#
_cell.length_a   1.000
_cell.length_b   1.000
_cell.length_c   1.000
_cell.angle_alpha   90.00
_cell.angle_beta   90.00
_cell.angle_gamma   90.00
#
_symmetry.space_group_name_H-M   'P 1'
#
loop_
_entity.id
_entity.type
_entity.pdbx_description
1 polymer ?
#
loop_
_entity_poly.entity_id
_entity_poly.type
_entity_poly.pdbx_seq_one_letter_code
_entity_poly.pdbx_strand_id
1 'polypeptide(L)'
;MDDTNEINYGLKLFNEKADKLFRLSFVETMFKAKTGVSFSGKTNDDGTVEFTSSRRGPDEEAIDAFVLTFRFFIQDNEKSSFRNLAKYYENSKIDSSLKNDFNNIRKEINDFLDKSATIVFKFNNEQLTRRKIMETFLYGELSHSNDINKKRMYDVWMHMPPFTHMIENEFVYTLAIILKGIEIIKEINKKALEQIMN
;
A
#
# COMPACT_ATOMS: atom_id res chain seq x y z
N MET A 1 29.97 4.49 -9.80
CA MET A 1 29.71 4.35 -8.35
C MET A 1 30.00 2.90 -8.03
N ASP A 2 30.79 2.62 -6.98
CA ASP A 2 30.98 1.25 -6.48
C ASP A 2 29.60 0.64 -6.13
N ASP A 3 29.33 -0.60 -6.55
CA ASP A 3 28.08 -1.33 -6.30
C ASP A 3 27.70 -1.33 -4.81
N THR A 4 28.71 -1.36 -3.94
CA THR A 4 28.55 -1.30 -2.48
C THR A 4 27.92 0.03 -2.02
N ASN A 5 28.29 1.14 -2.64
CA ASN A 5 27.76 2.47 -2.31
C ASN A 5 26.30 2.62 -2.77
N GLU A 6 25.95 2.05 -3.92
CA GLU A 6 24.56 2.07 -4.40
C GLU A 6 23.65 1.23 -3.49
N ILE A 7 24.09 0.03 -3.10
CA ILE A 7 23.38 -0.85 -2.16
C ILE A 7 23.17 -0.12 -0.83
N ASN A 8 24.23 0.44 -0.25
CA ASN A 8 24.14 1.17 1.02
C ASN A 8 23.16 2.34 0.94
N TYR A 9 23.22 3.12 -0.15
CA TYR A 9 22.30 4.22 -0.40
C TYR A 9 20.84 3.75 -0.51
N GLY A 10 20.57 2.68 -1.27
CA GLY A 10 19.21 2.15 -1.45
C GLY A 10 18.57 1.67 -0.14
N LEU A 11 19.32 0.94 0.69
CA LEU A 11 18.84 0.48 2.00
C LEU A 11 18.59 1.63 2.97
N LYS A 12 19.48 2.64 3.02
CA LYS A 12 19.30 3.84 3.84
C LYS A 12 18.09 4.65 3.39
N LEU A 13 17.93 4.85 2.08
CA LEU A 13 16.80 5.57 1.52
C LEU A 13 15.48 4.88 1.85
N PHE A 14 15.41 3.55 1.74
CA PHE A 14 14.25 2.78 2.18
C PHE A 14 13.90 3.08 3.64
N ASN A 15 14.88 2.99 4.54
CA ASN A 15 14.68 3.20 5.97
C ASN A 15 14.20 4.64 6.26
N GLU A 16 14.78 5.64 5.61
CA GLU A 16 14.38 7.05 5.73
C GLU A 16 12.93 7.26 5.28
N LYS A 17 12.52 6.68 4.15
CA LYS A 17 11.13 6.78 3.68
C LYS A 17 10.17 6.02 4.58
N ALA A 18 10.60 4.91 5.17
CA ALA A 18 9.80 4.15 6.12
C ALA A 18 9.55 5.00 7.37
N ASP A 19 10.60 5.60 7.93
CA ASP A 19 10.49 6.53 9.07
C ASP A 19 9.57 7.72 8.75
N LYS A 20 9.62 8.23 7.52
CA LYS A 20 8.67 9.26 7.09
C LYS A 20 7.23 8.76 7.10
N LEU A 21 6.93 7.59 6.53
CA LEU A 21 5.57 7.02 6.55
C LEU A 21 5.02 6.85 7.96
N PHE A 22 5.84 6.32 8.89
CA PHE A 22 5.44 6.07 10.28
C PHE A 22 5.12 7.34 11.08
N ARG A 23 5.51 8.52 10.61
CA ARG A 23 5.20 9.81 11.24
C ARG A 23 3.94 10.48 10.69
N LEU A 24 3.32 9.94 9.64
CA LEU A 24 2.14 10.55 9.02
C LEU A 24 0.87 10.26 9.82
N SER A 25 -0.08 11.20 9.77
CA SER A 25 -1.40 11.10 10.40
C SER A 25 -2.18 9.85 9.97
N PHE A 26 -1.94 9.36 8.73
CA PHE A 26 -2.47 8.09 8.25
C PHE A 26 -2.24 6.95 9.25
N VAL A 27 -1.03 6.82 9.78
CA VAL A 27 -0.65 5.71 10.68
C VAL A 27 -1.36 5.86 12.02
N GLU A 28 -1.38 7.07 12.57
CA GLU A 28 -2.11 7.36 13.80
C GLU A 28 -3.59 6.99 13.68
N THR A 29 -4.27 7.49 12.65
CA THR A 29 -5.70 7.25 12.45
C THR A 29 -5.99 5.78 12.15
N MET A 30 -5.12 5.09 11.40
CA MET A 30 -5.32 3.68 11.06
C MET A 30 -5.24 2.74 12.27
N PHE A 31 -4.31 3.00 13.20
CA PHE A 31 -4.01 2.05 14.28
C PHE A 31 -4.55 2.46 15.64
N LYS A 32 -4.89 3.74 15.87
CA LYS A 32 -5.47 4.20 17.14
C LYS A 32 -6.99 4.37 17.10
N ALA A 33 -7.57 4.65 15.93
CA ALA A 33 -9.02 4.88 15.80
C ALA A 33 -9.76 3.62 15.31
N LYS A 34 -11.09 3.58 15.54
CA LYS A 34 -11.95 2.56 14.92
C LYS A 34 -12.09 2.86 13.43
N THR A 35 -11.43 2.07 12.59
CA THR A 35 -11.52 2.15 11.13
C THR A 35 -12.57 1.18 10.58
N GLY A 36 -13.08 1.45 9.38
CA GLY A 36 -14.03 0.57 8.69
C GLY A 36 -15.13 1.31 7.96
N VAL A 37 -16.09 0.56 7.44
CA VAL A 37 -17.29 1.10 6.77
C VAL A 37 -18.50 0.98 7.68
N SER A 38 -19.29 2.04 7.77
CA SER A 38 -20.59 2.05 8.43
C SER A 38 -21.69 2.06 7.38
N PHE A 39 -22.77 1.31 7.65
CA PHE A 39 -23.97 1.29 6.82
C PHE A 39 -25.15 1.70 7.69
N SER A 40 -26.02 2.55 7.16
CA SER A 40 -27.27 2.92 7.82
C SER A 40 -28.43 2.90 6.83
N GLY A 41 -29.61 2.54 7.32
CA GLY A 41 -30.84 2.50 6.53
C GLY A 41 -31.92 3.26 7.27
N LYS A 42 -32.62 4.16 6.58
CA LYS A 42 -33.78 4.88 7.12
C LYS A 42 -35.00 4.59 6.26
N THR A 43 -36.07 4.12 6.88
CA THR A 43 -37.37 4.03 6.20
C THR A 43 -38.01 5.42 6.21
N ASN A 44 -38.40 5.89 5.03
CA ASN A 44 -39.12 7.14 4.83
C ASN A 44 -40.63 6.95 5.04
N ASP A 45 -41.35 8.06 5.20
CA ASP A 45 -42.80 8.06 5.46
C ASP A 45 -43.61 7.43 4.31
N ASP A 46 -43.06 7.40 3.09
CA ASP A 46 -43.63 6.76 1.91
C ASP A 46 -43.32 5.25 1.80
N GLY A 47 -42.64 4.69 2.80
CA GLY A 47 -42.23 3.28 2.83
C GLY A 47 -40.96 2.96 2.04
N THR A 48 -40.32 3.95 1.40
CA THR A 48 -39.00 3.75 0.77
C THR A 48 -37.89 3.61 1.83
N VAL A 49 -36.82 2.89 1.51
CA VAL A 49 -35.64 2.78 2.39
C VAL A 49 -34.47 3.52 1.76
N GLU A 50 -34.01 4.56 2.43
CA GLU A 50 -32.79 5.26 2.10
C GLU A 50 -31.60 4.53 2.75
N PHE A 51 -30.67 4.04 1.92
CA PHE A 51 -29.43 3.43 2.38
C PHE A 51 -28.28 4.43 2.23
N THR A 52 -27.53 4.64 3.30
CA THR A 52 -26.31 5.43 3.28
C THR A 52 -25.14 4.61 3.82
N SER A 53 -23.94 4.96 3.37
CA SER A 53 -22.71 4.42 3.92
C SER A 53 -21.71 5.52 4.16
N SER A 54 -20.78 5.29 5.07
CA SER A 54 -19.66 6.18 5.33
C SER A 54 -18.41 5.41 5.73
N ARG A 55 -17.25 5.98 5.43
CA ARG A 55 -15.95 5.41 5.81
C ARG A 55 -15.42 6.10 7.07
N ARG A 56 -14.85 5.31 7.98
CA ARG A 56 -14.10 5.76 9.15
C ARG A 56 -12.63 5.37 9.00
N GLY A 57 -11.73 6.31 9.23
CA GLY A 57 -10.29 6.10 9.09
C GLY A 57 -9.59 7.37 8.64
N PRO A 58 -8.37 7.27 8.07
CA PRO A 58 -7.67 8.40 7.48
C PRO A 58 -8.58 9.18 6.53
N ASP A 59 -8.45 10.50 6.51
CA ASP A 59 -9.11 11.33 5.50
C ASP A 59 -8.30 11.35 4.19
N GLU A 60 -8.83 12.04 3.19
CA GLU A 60 -8.21 12.18 1.87
C GLU A 60 -6.79 12.77 1.97
N GLU A 61 -6.61 13.85 2.73
CA GLU A 61 -5.30 14.49 2.93
C GLU A 61 -4.27 13.52 3.52
N ALA A 62 -4.66 12.74 4.54
CA ALA A 62 -3.78 11.74 5.14
C ALA A 62 -3.42 10.62 4.16
N ILE A 63 -4.37 10.17 3.33
CA ILE A 63 -4.13 9.16 2.29
C ILE A 63 -3.17 9.69 1.23
N ASP A 64 -3.39 10.90 0.74
CA ASP A 64 -2.56 11.52 -0.29
C ASP A 64 -1.12 11.70 0.18
N ALA A 65 -0.95 12.25 1.38
CA ALA A 65 0.36 12.41 2.01
C ALA A 65 1.07 11.07 2.20
N PHE A 66 0.33 10.02 2.59
CA PHE A 66 0.86 8.67 2.72
C PHE A 66 1.31 8.12 1.36
N VAL A 67 0.43 8.17 0.36
CA VAL A 67 0.68 7.64 -0.99
C VAL A 67 1.89 8.31 -1.65
N LEU A 68 2.06 9.62 -1.47
CA LEU A 68 3.19 10.36 -2.01
C LEU A 68 4.54 9.80 -1.55
N THR A 69 4.62 9.33 -0.30
CA THR A 69 5.84 8.68 0.21
C THR A 69 5.83 7.18 -0.07
N PHE A 70 4.66 6.53 -0.05
CA PHE A 70 4.51 5.10 -0.31
C PHE A 70 4.99 4.70 -1.71
N ARG A 71 4.85 5.59 -2.72
CA ARG A 71 5.30 5.31 -4.09
C ARG A 71 6.79 4.95 -4.19
N PHE A 72 7.62 5.46 -3.27
CA PHE A 72 9.07 5.17 -3.20
C PHE A 72 9.38 3.67 -3.00
N PHE A 73 8.42 2.89 -2.52
CA PHE A 73 8.58 1.46 -2.25
C PHE A 73 8.14 0.59 -3.44
N ILE A 74 7.34 1.11 -4.35
CA ILE A 74 6.67 0.32 -5.39
C ILE A 74 7.04 0.73 -6.83
N GLN A 75 7.53 1.96 -7.03
CA GLN A 75 7.92 2.43 -8.35
C GLN A 75 9.36 2.00 -8.68
N ASP A 76 9.56 1.33 -9.81
CA ASP A 76 10.85 0.72 -10.16
C ASP A 76 11.99 1.73 -10.44
N ASN A 77 11.66 2.98 -10.75
CA ASN A 77 12.63 4.06 -10.90
C ASN A 77 13.22 4.49 -9.54
N GLU A 78 12.61 4.11 -8.43
CA GLU A 78 13.06 4.46 -7.09
C GLU A 78 14.06 3.42 -6.56
N LYS A 79 15.22 3.90 -6.12
CA LYS A 79 16.28 3.04 -5.56
C LYS A 79 15.82 2.29 -4.32
N SER A 80 14.89 2.88 -3.55
CA SER A 80 14.26 2.28 -2.38
C SER A 80 13.09 1.34 -2.69
N SER A 81 12.81 1.02 -3.95
CA SER A 81 11.70 0.11 -4.26
C SER A 81 11.98 -1.32 -3.82
N PHE A 82 10.95 -2.08 -3.47
CA PHE A 82 11.08 -3.50 -3.13
C PHE A 82 11.80 -4.31 -4.21
N ARG A 83 11.59 -3.94 -5.49
CA ARG A 83 12.23 -4.60 -6.63
C ARG A 83 13.72 -4.28 -6.69
N ASN A 84 14.13 -3.03 -6.47
CA ASN A 84 15.54 -2.67 -6.47
C ASN A 84 16.26 -3.19 -5.22
N LEU A 85 15.61 -3.18 -4.06
CA LEU A 85 16.14 -3.83 -2.86
C LEU A 85 16.41 -5.32 -3.09
N ALA A 86 15.51 -6.05 -3.76
CA ALA A 86 15.75 -7.46 -4.06
C ALA A 86 17.06 -7.68 -4.84
N LYS A 87 17.34 -6.83 -5.83
CA LYS A 87 18.61 -6.87 -6.58
C LYS A 87 19.81 -6.56 -5.68
N TYR A 88 19.67 -5.63 -4.74
CA TYR A 88 20.73 -5.30 -3.78
C TYR A 88 21.03 -6.45 -2.82
N TYR A 89 19.99 -7.13 -2.32
CA TYR A 89 20.16 -8.32 -1.49
C TYR A 89 20.79 -9.47 -2.29
N GLU A 90 20.41 -9.66 -3.54
CA GLU A 90 21.00 -10.69 -4.41
C GLU A 90 22.51 -10.45 -4.63
N ASN A 91 22.89 -9.23 -5.00
CA ASN A 91 24.26 -8.87 -5.43
C ASN A 91 25.21 -8.45 -4.30
N SER A 92 24.78 -8.44 -3.04
CA SER A 92 25.62 -8.07 -1.89
C SER A 92 26.20 -9.29 -1.16
N LYS A 93 27.22 -9.03 -0.33
CA LYS A 93 27.78 -9.99 0.64
C LYS A 93 26.98 -10.07 1.95
N ILE A 94 25.68 -9.74 1.93
CA ILE A 94 24.79 -9.90 3.09
C ILE A 94 24.62 -11.40 3.39
N ASP A 95 24.50 -11.75 4.67
CA ASP A 95 24.27 -13.12 5.10
C ASP A 95 23.00 -13.74 4.50
N SER A 96 23.08 -15.03 4.15
CA SER A 96 21.96 -15.77 3.54
C SER A 96 20.69 -15.76 4.39
N SER A 97 20.81 -15.73 5.72
CA SER A 97 19.64 -15.62 6.61
C SER A 97 18.87 -14.32 6.37
N LEU A 98 19.55 -13.17 6.30
CA LEU A 98 18.88 -11.88 6.10
C LEU A 98 18.31 -11.77 4.68
N LYS A 99 18.97 -12.35 3.68
CA LYS A 99 18.42 -12.46 2.31
C LYS A 99 17.12 -13.27 2.32
N ASN A 100 17.08 -14.38 3.04
CA ASN A 100 15.89 -15.22 3.16
C ASN A 100 14.76 -14.49 3.89
N ASP A 101 15.05 -13.82 5.01
CA ASP A 101 14.06 -13.04 5.75
C ASP A 101 13.44 -11.94 4.88
N PHE A 102 14.27 -11.19 4.14
CA PHE A 102 13.80 -10.18 3.20
C PHE A 102 12.89 -10.79 2.12
N ASN A 103 13.33 -11.88 1.50
CA ASN A 103 12.58 -12.54 0.44
C ASN A 103 11.25 -13.10 0.92
N ASN A 104 11.20 -13.63 2.15
CA ASN A 104 9.98 -14.13 2.77
C ASN A 104 8.96 -13.00 2.96
N ILE A 105 9.35 -11.87 3.54
CA ILE A 105 8.44 -10.73 3.72
C ILE A 105 7.97 -10.17 2.37
N ARG A 106 8.88 -10.06 1.39
CA ARG A 106 8.51 -9.64 0.03
C ARG A 106 7.51 -10.60 -0.61
N LYS A 107 7.67 -11.91 -0.40
CA LYS A 107 6.74 -12.93 -0.90
C LYS A 107 5.38 -12.79 -0.21
N GLU A 108 5.34 -12.65 1.11
CA GLU A 108 4.09 -12.48 1.87
C GLU A 108 3.30 -11.25 1.41
N ILE A 109 3.98 -10.12 1.16
CA ILE A 109 3.34 -8.91 0.61
C ILE A 109 2.72 -9.20 -0.77
N ASN A 110 3.45 -9.88 -1.67
CA ASN A 110 2.93 -10.21 -2.99
C ASN A 110 1.76 -11.18 -2.94
N ASP A 111 1.87 -12.25 -2.15
CA ASP A 111 0.80 -13.22 -1.94
C ASP A 111 -0.47 -12.53 -1.37
N PHE A 112 -0.31 -11.55 -0.48
CA PHE A 112 -1.42 -10.76 0.04
C PHE A 112 -2.08 -9.89 -1.04
N LEU A 113 -1.27 -9.22 -1.86
CA LEU A 113 -1.73 -8.38 -2.96
C LEU A 113 -2.47 -9.18 -4.05
N ASP A 114 -2.03 -10.41 -4.32
CA ASP A 114 -2.59 -11.26 -5.37
C ASP A 114 -3.84 -12.03 -4.92
N LYS A 115 -4.12 -12.08 -3.61
CA LYS A 115 -5.39 -12.58 -3.10
C LYS A 115 -6.56 -11.66 -3.45
N SER A 116 -7.73 -12.28 -3.62
CA SER A 116 -9.01 -11.59 -3.72
C SER A 116 -9.20 -10.60 -2.57
N ALA A 117 -9.67 -9.41 -2.92
CA ALA A 117 -10.14 -8.41 -1.96
C ALA A 117 -11.30 -8.96 -1.14
N THR A 118 -11.51 -8.40 0.05
CA THR A 118 -12.60 -8.80 0.95
C THR A 118 -13.98 -8.50 0.36
N ILE A 119 -14.04 -7.57 -0.59
CA ILE A 119 -15.27 -7.17 -1.26
C ILE A 119 -15.68 -8.25 -2.25
N VAL A 120 -16.86 -8.86 -2.03
CA VAL A 120 -17.42 -9.96 -2.85
C VAL A 120 -17.99 -9.46 -4.21
N PHE A 121 -17.68 -8.22 -4.59
CA PHE A 121 -18.16 -7.62 -5.82
C PHE A 121 -17.31 -8.09 -7.00
N LYS A 122 -17.96 -8.69 -8.00
CA LYS A 122 -17.34 -8.99 -9.29
C LYS A 122 -17.53 -7.79 -10.21
N PHE A 123 -16.43 -7.27 -10.76
CA PHE A 123 -16.47 -6.25 -11.79
C PHE A 123 -16.09 -6.90 -13.12
N ASN A 124 -16.95 -6.81 -14.13
CA ASN A 124 -16.79 -7.51 -15.42
C ASN A 124 -16.55 -9.03 -15.27
N ASN A 125 -17.30 -9.68 -14.37
CA ASN A 125 -17.16 -11.10 -14.02
C ASN A 125 -15.82 -11.51 -13.38
N GLU A 126 -14.93 -10.56 -13.07
CA GLU A 126 -13.67 -10.81 -12.38
C GLU A 126 -13.76 -10.44 -10.90
N GLN A 127 -13.19 -11.28 -10.04
CA GLN A 127 -12.97 -10.94 -8.64
C GLN A 127 -11.80 -9.96 -8.55
N LEU A 128 -11.99 -8.82 -7.88
CA LEU A 128 -10.93 -7.83 -7.71
C LEU A 128 -9.87 -8.35 -6.72
N THR A 129 -8.59 -8.26 -7.10
CA THR A 129 -7.45 -8.47 -6.20
C THR A 129 -7.08 -7.16 -5.51
N ARG A 130 -6.41 -7.26 -4.36
CA ARG A 130 -5.89 -6.07 -3.66
C ARG A 130 -4.88 -5.30 -4.50
N ARG A 131 -4.08 -6.01 -5.31
CA ARG A 131 -3.19 -5.41 -6.31
C ARG A 131 -3.94 -4.54 -7.29
N LYS A 132 -5.01 -5.07 -7.90
CA LYS A 132 -5.81 -4.33 -8.89
C LYS A 132 -6.43 -3.07 -8.27
N ILE A 133 -6.95 -3.17 -7.04
CA ILE A 133 -7.48 -2.01 -6.31
C ILE A 133 -6.38 -0.98 -6.06
N MET A 134 -5.28 -1.40 -5.43
CA MET A 134 -4.16 -0.52 -5.08
C MET A 134 -3.61 0.21 -6.31
N GLU A 135 -3.33 -0.52 -7.38
CA GLU A 135 -2.83 0.07 -8.61
C GLU A 135 -3.82 1.04 -9.26
N THR A 136 -5.12 0.76 -9.18
CA THR A 136 -6.15 1.64 -9.76
C THR A 136 -6.21 2.97 -9.02
N PHE A 137 -6.14 2.95 -7.69
CA PHE A 137 -6.05 4.19 -6.90
C PHE A 137 -4.76 4.94 -7.19
N LEU A 138 -3.62 4.26 -7.14
CA LEU A 138 -2.31 4.89 -7.32
C LEU A 138 -2.12 5.50 -8.69
N TYR A 139 -2.44 4.77 -9.77
CA TYR A 139 -2.16 5.21 -11.13
C TYR A 139 -3.38 5.79 -11.86
N GLY A 140 -4.57 5.66 -11.28
CA GLY A 140 -5.77 6.34 -11.75
C GLY A 140 -5.89 7.75 -11.20
N GLU A 141 -5.55 7.97 -9.92
CA GLU A 141 -5.77 9.26 -9.25
C GLU A 141 -4.52 9.78 -8.51
N LEU A 142 -3.98 9.01 -7.55
CA LEU A 142 -3.19 9.58 -6.46
C LEU A 142 -1.69 9.83 -6.76
N SER A 143 -1.11 9.13 -7.74
CA SER A 143 0.35 9.12 -7.95
C SER A 143 0.75 9.25 -9.42
N HIS A 144 0.05 10.13 -10.15
CA HIS A 144 0.12 10.42 -11.59
C HIS A 144 -0.93 9.65 -12.42
N SER A 145 -2.04 10.32 -12.77
CA SER A 145 -3.14 9.84 -13.62
C SER A 145 -2.74 9.68 -15.09
N ASN A 146 -1.66 8.94 -15.37
CA ASN A 146 -1.17 8.73 -16.72
C ASN A 146 -1.78 7.48 -17.38
N ASP A 147 -2.47 6.63 -16.60
CA ASP A 147 -3.18 5.45 -17.10
C ASP A 147 -4.69 5.75 -17.22
N ILE A 148 -5.13 6.04 -18.45
CA ILE A 148 -6.52 6.36 -18.79
C ILE A 148 -7.50 5.25 -18.38
N ASN A 149 -7.08 3.99 -18.41
CA ASN A 149 -7.96 2.86 -18.07
C ASN A 149 -8.14 2.77 -16.56
N LYS A 150 -7.08 2.99 -15.79
CA LYS A 150 -7.15 3.04 -14.33
C LYS A 150 -7.93 4.25 -13.85
N LYS A 151 -7.79 5.43 -14.48
CA LYS A 151 -8.60 6.61 -14.16
C LYS A 151 -10.09 6.35 -14.38
N ARG A 152 -10.48 5.81 -15.54
CA ARG A 152 -11.88 5.44 -15.81
C ARG A 152 -12.43 4.44 -14.80
N MET A 153 -11.63 3.45 -14.43
CA MET A 153 -12.06 2.44 -13.47
C MET A 153 -12.21 3.03 -12.05
N TYR A 154 -11.29 3.90 -11.64
CA TYR A 154 -11.41 4.69 -10.41
C TYR A 154 -12.70 5.51 -10.42
N ASP A 155 -12.95 6.29 -11.47
CA ASP A 155 -14.15 7.13 -11.60
C ASP A 155 -15.43 6.30 -11.47
N VAL A 156 -15.52 5.16 -12.16
CA VAL A 156 -16.68 4.26 -12.03
C VAL A 156 -16.88 3.79 -10.59
N TRP A 157 -15.80 3.38 -9.91
CA TRP A 157 -15.89 2.91 -8.53
C TRP A 157 -16.30 4.02 -7.55
N MET A 158 -15.87 5.26 -7.79
CA MET A 158 -16.20 6.41 -6.94
C MET A 158 -17.63 6.93 -7.12
N HIS A 159 -18.33 6.53 -8.19
CA HIS A 159 -19.72 6.93 -8.44
C HIS A 159 -20.76 5.85 -8.07
N MET A 160 -20.36 4.80 -7.35
CA MET A 160 -21.24 3.70 -6.97
C MET A 160 -21.36 3.54 -5.44
N PRO A 161 -22.16 4.36 -4.73
CA PRO A 161 -22.48 4.06 -3.34
C PRO A 161 -23.31 2.76 -3.22
N PRO A 162 -23.07 1.91 -2.20
CA PRO A 162 -22.08 2.06 -1.12
C PRO A 162 -20.69 1.49 -1.45
N PHE A 163 -20.49 0.97 -2.66
CA PHE A 163 -19.26 0.31 -3.11
C PHE A 163 -18.03 1.23 -3.04
N THR A 164 -18.20 2.54 -3.25
CA THR A 164 -17.15 3.56 -3.06
C THR A 164 -16.46 3.47 -1.70
N HIS A 165 -17.21 3.53 -0.60
CA HIS A 165 -16.63 3.46 0.74
C HIS A 165 -16.01 2.09 1.04
N MET A 166 -16.52 1.02 0.44
CA MET A 166 -15.95 -0.33 0.58
C MET A 166 -14.59 -0.43 -0.11
N ILE A 167 -14.49 0.03 -1.35
CA ILE A 167 -13.26 -0.05 -2.15
C ILE A 167 -12.17 0.85 -1.60
N GLU A 168 -12.52 2.05 -1.11
CA GLU A 168 -11.60 2.93 -0.39
C GLU A 168 -11.09 2.29 0.90
N ASN A 169 -11.96 1.63 1.66
CA ASN A 169 -11.57 0.95 2.88
C ASN A 169 -10.62 -0.22 2.59
N GLU A 170 -10.87 -1.00 1.54
CA GLU A 170 -9.96 -2.08 1.13
C GLU A 170 -8.61 -1.53 0.65
N PHE A 171 -8.60 -0.40 -0.07
CA PHE A 171 -7.37 0.28 -0.47
C PHE A 171 -6.53 0.68 0.74
N VAL A 172 -7.12 1.38 1.70
CA VAL A 172 -6.41 1.85 2.90
C VAL A 172 -6.01 0.71 3.83
N TYR A 173 -6.83 -0.34 3.95
CA TYR A 173 -6.46 -1.57 4.62
C TYR A 173 -5.22 -2.22 3.96
N THR A 174 -5.21 -2.27 2.62
CA THR A 174 -4.08 -2.80 1.84
C THR A 174 -2.79 -2.02 2.13
N LEU A 175 -2.85 -0.69 2.14
CA LEU A 175 -1.70 0.16 2.50
C LEU A 175 -1.19 -0.13 3.92
N ALA A 176 -2.09 -0.31 4.90
CA ALA A 176 -1.73 -0.59 6.28
C ALA A 176 -1.05 -1.97 6.45
N ILE A 177 -1.47 -2.99 5.69
CA ILE A 177 -0.80 -4.30 5.71
C ILE A 177 0.60 -4.22 5.10
N ILE A 178 0.76 -3.52 3.97
CA ILE A 178 2.07 -3.35 3.34
C ILE A 178 3.01 -2.56 4.25
N LEU A 179 2.49 -1.55 4.97
CA LEU A 179 3.26 -0.77 5.94
C LEU A 179 3.90 -1.65 7.02
N LYS A 180 3.20 -2.69 7.51
CA LYS A 180 3.80 -3.67 8.45
C LYS A 180 4.97 -4.41 7.82
N GLY A 181 4.85 -4.80 6.56
CA GLY A 181 5.97 -5.39 5.82
C GLY A 181 7.14 -4.44 5.61
N ILE A 182 6.87 -3.15 5.38
CA ILE A 182 7.89 -2.09 5.32
C ILE A 182 8.63 -1.97 6.65
N GLU A 183 7.92 -2.02 7.78
CA GLU A 183 8.54 -2.00 9.12
C GLU A 183 9.54 -3.14 9.30
N ILE A 184 9.12 -4.36 8.97
CA ILE A 184 9.97 -5.54 9.12
C ILE A 184 11.20 -5.44 8.21
N ILE A 185 11.01 -5.06 6.94
CA ILE A 185 12.13 -4.89 6.00
C ILE A 185 13.08 -3.79 6.48
N LYS A 186 12.60 -2.71 7.07
CA LYS A 186 13.46 -1.68 7.66
C LYS A 186 14.38 -2.25 8.75
N GLU A 187 13.87 -3.12 9.63
CA GLU A 187 14.70 -3.77 10.65
C GLU A 187 15.71 -4.76 10.05
N ILE A 188 15.33 -5.47 8.98
CA ILE A 188 16.27 -6.33 8.23
C ILE A 188 17.37 -5.47 7.56
N ASN A 189 17.01 -4.33 6.96
CA ASN A 189 17.93 -3.40 6.32
C ASN A 189 18.95 -2.84 7.33
N LYS A 190 18.56 -2.54 8.57
CA LYS A 190 19.50 -2.08 9.61
C LYS A 190 20.60 -3.11 9.86
N LYS A 191 20.23 -4.39 10.04
CA LYS A 191 21.19 -5.49 10.23
C LYS A 191 22.07 -5.69 8.99
N ALA A 192 21.49 -5.61 7.80
CA ALA A 192 22.24 -5.70 6.55
C ALA A 192 23.27 -4.57 6.38
N LEU A 193 22.90 -3.34 6.77
CA LEU A 193 23.80 -2.19 6.72
C LEU A 193 25.00 -2.34 7.65
N GLU A 194 24.82 -2.95 8.83
CA GLU A 194 25.92 -3.28 9.75
C GLU A 194 26.92 -4.26 9.11
N GLN A 195 26.45 -5.21 8.29
CA GLN A 195 27.31 -6.17 7.59
C GLN A 195 28.08 -5.55 6.42
N ILE A 196 27.49 -4.56 5.75
CA ILE A 196 28.11 -3.89 4.59
C ILE A 196 29.16 -2.87 5.04
N MET A 197 29.04 -2.32 6.24
CA MET A 197 29.96 -1.32 6.80
C MET A 197 31.18 -1.91 7.51
N ASN A 198 31.18 -3.23 7.76
CA ASN A 198 32.29 -4.00 8.34
C ASN A 198 33.08 -4.74 7.26
#